data_AF-A0A955PPE0-F1
#
_entry.id   AF-A0A955PPE0-F1
#
_cell.length_a   1.000
_cell.length_b   1.000
_cell.length_c   1.000
_cell.angle_alpha   90.00
_cell.angle_beta   90.00
_cell.angle_gamma   90.00
#
_symmetry.space_group_name_H-M   'P 1'
#
loop_
_entity.id
_entity.type
_entity.pdbx_description
1 polymer ?
#
loop_
_entity_poly.entity_id
_entity_poly.type
_entity_poly.pdbx_seq_one_letter_code
_entity_poly.pdbx_strand_id
1 'polypeptide(L)'
;MANSLEAPRGLMHPDNRANLLAAVGIISILFIMLGNIPPWMLSSLLAFNIALALMVLMISFYITGPLDFSTFPSVILVLTLFRLALNVASTKLILLPATVNPEDKAGAVINFFGSYVAGNNPVVGFV
;
A
#
# COMPACT_ATOMS: atom_id res chain seq x y z
N MET A 1 -33.60 -14.21 -56.36
CA MET A 1 -32.36 -14.92 -56.75
C MET A 1 -31.21 -13.98 -56.50
N ALA A 2 -30.27 -14.37 -55.64
CA ALA A 2 -28.86 -13.94 -55.57
C ALA A 2 -28.57 -12.42 -55.56
N ASN A 3 -27.78 -11.82 -54.68
CA ASN A 3 -26.74 -12.26 -53.78
C ASN A 3 -26.10 -10.95 -53.26
N SER A 4 -25.18 -11.08 -52.31
CA SER A 4 -23.99 -10.21 -52.19
C SER A 4 -24.22 -8.77 -51.76
N LEU A 5 -24.55 -8.58 -50.48
CA LEU A 5 -23.87 -7.55 -49.69
C LEU A 5 -23.49 -8.15 -48.32
N GLU A 6 -22.68 -9.21 -48.37
CA GLU A 6 -21.75 -9.50 -47.28
C GLU A 6 -20.74 -8.36 -47.24
N ALA A 7 -20.97 -7.36 -46.37
CA ALA A 7 -19.99 -6.32 -46.12
C ALA A 7 -18.81 -6.94 -45.33
N PRO A 8 -17.56 -6.77 -45.78
CA PRO A 8 -16.40 -7.48 -45.25
C PRO A 8 -15.96 -6.97 -43.87
N ARG A 9 -15.35 -7.90 -43.13
CA ARG A 9 -14.51 -7.70 -41.94
C ARG A 9 -13.70 -6.40 -41.96
N GLY A 10 -13.82 -5.63 -40.89
CA GLY A 10 -12.97 -4.47 -40.60
C GLY A 10 -12.73 -4.34 -39.10
N LEU A 11 -11.94 -5.27 -38.56
CA LEU A 11 -11.19 -5.06 -37.32
C LEU A 11 -10.35 -3.79 -37.50
N MET A 12 -10.69 -2.71 -36.79
CA MET A 12 -9.80 -1.64 -36.34
C MET A 12 -10.65 -0.61 -35.60
N HIS A 13 -10.88 -0.84 -34.31
CA HIS A 13 -11.38 0.21 -33.44
C HIS A 13 -10.24 1.22 -33.16
N PRO A 14 -10.49 2.55 -33.18
CA PRO A 14 -9.47 3.62 -33.05
C PRO A 14 -8.73 3.72 -31.68
N ASP A 15 -8.70 2.65 -30.89
CA ASP A 15 -8.55 2.74 -29.43
C ASP A 15 -7.11 2.90 -28.96
N ASN A 16 -6.11 2.84 -29.86
CA ASN A 16 -4.70 2.93 -29.50
C ASN A 16 -4.33 4.21 -28.74
N ARG A 17 -4.99 5.34 -29.03
CA ARG A 17 -4.73 6.61 -28.34
C ARG A 17 -5.36 6.63 -26.94
N ALA A 18 -6.57 6.09 -26.82
CA ALA A 18 -7.25 5.97 -25.53
C ALA A 18 -6.55 4.97 -24.62
N ASN A 19 -6.11 3.83 -25.18
CA ASN A 19 -5.32 2.82 -24.48
C ASN A 19 -3.94 3.37 -24.09
N LEU A 20 -3.29 4.17 -24.95
CA LEU A 20 -2.03 4.83 -24.62
C LEU A 20 -2.20 5.88 -23.52
N LEU A 21 -3.26 6.68 -23.57
CA LEU A 21 -3.58 7.66 -22.52
C LEU A 21 -3.93 6.97 -21.19
N ALA A 22 -4.68 5.88 -21.24
CA ALA A 22 -4.98 5.05 -20.06
C ALA A 22 -3.71 4.40 -19.49
N ALA A 23 -2.84 3.86 -20.34
CA ALA A 23 -1.56 3.27 -19.94
C ALA A 23 -0.62 4.31 -19.32
N VAL A 24 -0.49 5.49 -19.93
CA VAL A 24 0.31 6.60 -19.37
C VAL A 24 -0.30 7.10 -18.05
N GLY A 25 -1.63 7.16 -17.94
CA GLY A 25 -2.33 7.47 -16.70
C GLY A 25 -2.01 6.46 -15.59
N ILE A 26 -2.11 5.16 -15.88
CA ILE A 26 -1.76 4.10 -14.92
C ILE A 26 -0.28 4.18 -14.52
N ILE A 27 0.63 4.35 -15.48
CA ILE A 27 2.08 4.48 -15.23
C ILE A 27 2.38 5.72 -14.38
N SER A 28 1.68 6.84 -14.59
CA SER A 28 1.84 8.05 -13.79
C SER A 28 1.34 7.88 -12.34
N ILE A 29 0.23 7.16 -12.15
CA ILE A 29 -0.31 6.81 -10.84
C ILE A 29 0.66 5.87 -10.10
N LEU A 30 1.26 4.90 -10.81
CA LEU A 30 2.33 4.06 -10.28
C LEU A 30 3.56 4.89 -9.89
N PHE A 31 3.91 5.92 -10.67
CA PHE A 31 5.03 6.80 -10.35
C PHE A 31 4.81 7.60 -9.06
N ILE A 32 3.57 8.04 -8.80
CA ILE A 32 3.16 8.74 -7.57
C ILE A 32 3.07 7.77 -6.38
N MET A 33 2.59 6.54 -6.61
CA MET A 33 2.61 5.45 -5.61
C MET A 33 4.05 5.03 -5.27
N LEU A 34 4.96 5.19 -6.24
CA LEU A 34 6.42 5.10 -6.08
C LEU A 34 7.06 6.44 -5.62
N GLY A 35 6.28 7.42 -5.18
CA GLY A 35 6.81 8.63 -4.55
C GLY A 35 7.54 8.28 -3.24
N ASN A 36 8.68 8.92 -2.95
CA ASN A 36 9.47 8.61 -1.75
C ASN A 36 8.91 9.37 -0.54
N ILE A 37 8.35 8.66 0.44
CA ILE A 37 8.01 9.25 1.73
C ILE A 37 9.31 9.40 2.53
N PRO A 38 9.57 10.53 3.20
CA PRO A 38 10.74 10.63 4.06
C PRO A 38 10.65 9.66 5.25
N PRO A 39 11.76 9.02 5.69
CA PRO A 39 11.76 7.98 6.73
C PRO A 39 11.17 8.40 8.08
N TRP A 40 11.31 9.69 8.44
CA TRP A 40 10.76 10.24 9.69
C TRP A 40 9.23 10.24 9.67
N MET A 41 8.61 10.60 8.54
CA MET A 41 7.16 10.64 8.40
C MET A 41 6.61 9.22 8.40
N LEU A 42 7.26 8.29 7.69
CA LEU A 42 6.87 6.89 7.70
C LEU A 42 6.90 6.29 9.12
N SER A 43 7.92 6.62 9.92
CA SER A 43 8.03 6.19 11.32
C SER A 43 6.86 6.70 12.18
N SER A 44 6.50 7.98 12.03
CA SER A 44 5.34 8.56 12.74
C SER A 44 4.01 7.92 12.32
N LEU A 45 3.79 7.70 11.02
CA LEU A 45 2.57 7.07 10.52
C LEU A 45 2.47 5.59 10.94
N LEU A 46 3.59 4.87 10.99
CA LEU A 46 3.65 3.49 11.48
C LEU A 46 3.31 3.41 12.98
N ALA A 47 3.91 4.29 13.79
CA ALA A 47 3.57 4.39 15.20
C ALA A 47 2.08 4.73 15.42
N PHE A 48 1.55 5.67 14.62
CA PHE A 48 0.14 6.03 14.64
C PHE A 48 -0.79 4.87 14.23
N ASN A 49 -0.39 4.05 13.25
CA ASN A 49 -1.13 2.85 12.85
C ASN A 49 -1.26 1.85 14.00
N ILE A 50 -0.18 1.60 14.72
CA ILE A 50 -0.18 0.72 15.89
C ILE A 50 -1.06 1.31 16.99
N ALA A 51 -0.97 2.62 17.24
CA ALA A 51 -1.83 3.29 18.22
C ALA A 51 -3.32 3.19 17.86
N LEU A 52 -3.71 3.44 16.61
CA LEU A 52 -5.08 3.27 16.13
C LEU A 52 -5.57 1.83 16.24
N ALA A 53 -4.70 0.85 15.94
CA ALA A 53 -5.03 -0.57 16.10
C ALA A 53 -5.38 -0.91 17.55
N LEU A 54 -4.58 -0.41 18.50
CA LEU A 54 -4.83 -0.58 19.93
C LEU A 54 -6.07 0.19 20.40
N MET A 55 -6.32 1.38 19.85
CA MET A 55 -7.53 2.15 20.13
C MET A 55 -8.79 1.40 19.70
N VAL A 56 -8.81 0.85 18.48
CA VAL A 56 -9.94 0.04 17.98
C VAL A 56 -10.10 -1.25 18.78
N LEU A 57 -9.00 -1.89 19.19
CA LEU A 57 -9.03 -3.04 20.08
C LEU A 57 -9.69 -2.68 21.43
N MET A 58 -9.29 -1.57 22.03
CA MET A 58 -9.92 -1.08 23.26
C MET A 58 -11.42 -0.82 23.04
N ILE A 59 -11.80 -0.11 21.98
CA ILE A 59 -13.20 0.14 21.64
C ILE A 59 -13.97 -1.18 21.51
N SER A 60 -13.39 -2.18 20.84
CA SER A 60 -13.97 -3.53 20.70
C SER A 60 -14.24 -4.22 22.03
N PHE A 61 -13.42 -3.98 23.06
CA PHE A 61 -13.60 -4.54 24.40
C PHE A 61 -14.72 -3.84 25.20
N TYR A 62 -15.07 -2.60 24.86
CA TYR A 62 -16.10 -1.82 25.56
C TYR A 62 -17.49 -1.87 24.88
N ILE A 63 -17.60 -2.41 23.67
CA ILE A 63 -18.90 -2.56 22.99
C ILE A 63 -19.76 -3.57 23.72
N THR A 64 -20.94 -3.13 24.18
CA THR A 64 -21.91 -3.96 24.92
C THR A 64 -23.16 -4.30 24.11
N GLY A 65 -23.40 -3.63 22.97
CA GLY A 65 -24.60 -3.80 22.16
C GLY A 65 -24.33 -4.03 20.65
N PRO A 66 -25.16 -4.84 19.95
CA PRO A 66 -24.99 -5.16 18.53
C PRO A 66 -25.24 -3.98 17.57
N LEU A 67 -25.87 -2.88 18.02
CA LEU A 67 -26.08 -1.68 17.20
C LEU A 67 -24.76 -0.93 16.90
N ASP A 68 -23.83 -0.91 17.86
CA ASP A 68 -22.51 -0.27 17.71
C ASP A 68 -21.59 -1.05 16.74
N PHE A 69 -21.93 -2.33 16.52
CA PHE A 69 -21.26 -3.21 15.58
C PHE A 69 -21.48 -2.80 14.12
N SER A 70 -22.48 -1.96 13.80
CA SER A 70 -22.71 -1.55 12.40
C SER A 70 -21.68 -0.54 11.89
N THR A 71 -21.09 0.27 12.77
CA THR A 71 -20.06 1.27 12.40
C THR A 71 -18.66 0.66 12.42
N PHE A 72 -18.49 -0.40 13.21
CA PHE A 72 -17.21 -1.07 13.45
C PHE A 72 -16.55 -1.66 12.17
N PRO A 73 -17.26 -2.37 11.27
CA PRO A 73 -16.72 -2.87 10.01
C PRO A 73 -16.15 -1.77 9.12
N SER A 74 -16.82 -0.62 9.03
CA SER A 74 -16.37 0.51 8.21
C SER A 74 -15.08 1.12 8.77
N VAL A 75 -14.96 1.25 10.10
CA VAL A 75 -13.73 1.73 10.75
C VAL A 75 -12.56 0.77 10.50
N ILE A 76 -12.79 -0.55 10.62
CA ILE A 76 -11.76 -1.56 10.35
C ILE A 76 -11.36 -1.57 8.88
N LEU A 77 -12.29 -1.37 7.94
CA LEU A 77 -11.99 -1.27 6.51
C LEU A 77 -11.04 -0.09 6.23
N VAL A 78 -11.33 1.08 6.78
CA VAL A 78 -10.46 2.26 6.65
C VAL A 78 -9.09 2.02 7.29
N LEU A 79 -9.05 1.44 8.49
CA LEU A 79 -7.79 1.05 9.14
C LEU A 79 -6.98 0.07 8.29
N THR A 80 -7.65 -0.87 7.62
CA THR A 80 -7.02 -1.87 6.76
C THR A 80 -6.43 -1.23 5.51
N LEU A 81 -7.15 -0.30 4.88
CA LEU A 81 -6.61 0.47 3.74
C LEU A 81 -5.41 1.34 4.16
N PHE A 82 -5.49 1.96 5.34
CA PHE A 82 -4.36 2.70 5.92
C PHE A 82 -3.15 1.78 6.17
N ARG A 83 -3.37 0.58 6.72
CA ARG A 83 -2.33 -0.45 6.87
C ARG A 83 -1.72 -0.83 5.52
N LEU A 84 -2.54 -1.06 4.49
CA LEU A 84 -2.07 -1.44 3.15
C LEU A 84 -1.17 -0.35 2.55
N ALA A 85 -1.58 0.92 2.65
CA ALA A 85 -0.80 2.05 2.14
C ALA A 85 0.57 2.16 2.84
N LEU A 86 0.61 2.02 4.17
CA LEU A 86 1.86 2.07 4.92
C LEU A 86 2.78 0.88 4.65
N ASN A 87 2.23 -0.31 4.44
CA ASN A 87 3.01 -1.51 4.13
C ASN A 87 3.65 -1.43 2.73
N VAL A 88 2.94 -0.86 1.75
CA VAL A 88 3.54 -0.63 0.42
C VAL A 88 4.59 0.49 0.49
N ALA A 89 4.35 1.55 1.27
CA ALA A 89 5.32 2.61 1.45
C ALA A 89 6.58 2.14 2.18
N SER A 90 6.45 1.30 3.22
CA SER A 90 7.59 0.82 4.02
C SER A 90 8.47 -0.14 3.22
N THR A 91 7.88 -1.11 2.52
CA THR A 91 8.62 -2.05 1.65
C THR A 91 9.38 -1.31 0.56
N LYS A 92 8.72 -0.34 -0.10
CA LYS A 92 9.40 0.51 -1.08
C LYS A 92 10.58 1.26 -0.47
N LEU A 93 10.38 1.87 0.69
CA LEU A 93 11.39 2.69 1.37
C LEU A 93 12.58 1.86 1.89
N ILE A 94 12.34 0.62 2.30
CA ILE A 94 13.39 -0.35 2.67
C ILE A 94 14.18 -0.80 1.43
N LEU A 95 13.50 -1.09 0.32
CA LEU A 95 14.10 -1.68 -0.88
C LEU A 95 14.75 -0.64 -1.83
N LEU A 96 14.32 0.61 -1.82
CA LEU A 96 14.92 1.65 -2.66
C LEU A 96 16.37 1.94 -2.22
N PRO A 97 17.34 2.05 -3.14
CA PRO A 97 18.66 2.57 -2.83
C PRO A 97 18.53 3.99 -2.27
N ALA A 98 18.92 4.20 -1.01
CA ALA A 98 18.94 5.55 -0.46
C ALA A 98 20.30 6.15 -0.74
N THR A 99 20.29 7.40 -1.17
CA THR A 99 21.49 8.22 -1.39
C THR A 99 22.12 8.68 -0.07
N VAL A 100 21.40 8.57 1.04
CA VAL A 100 21.80 8.99 2.39
C VAL A 100 21.88 7.75 3.28
N ASN A 101 22.98 7.64 4.04
CA ASN A 101 23.34 6.63 5.06
C ASN A 101 22.48 5.33 5.10
N PRO A 102 23.08 4.15 4.86
CA PRO A 102 22.38 2.85 4.85
C PRO A 102 21.57 2.55 6.12
N GLU A 103 22.00 3.08 7.27
CA GLU A 103 21.40 2.84 8.58
C GLU A 103 20.08 3.59 8.85
N ASP A 104 19.84 4.73 8.18
CA ASP A 104 18.61 5.53 8.37
C ASP A 104 17.53 5.26 7.31
N LYS A 105 17.79 4.30 6.43
CA LYS A 105 16.94 4.03 5.27
C LYS A 105 15.51 3.69 5.64
N ALA A 106 15.31 2.87 6.67
CA ALA A 106 14.01 2.30 7.02
C ALA A 106 13.17 3.18 7.98
N GLY A 107 13.79 4.19 8.58
CA GLY A 107 13.19 4.97 9.66
C GLY A 107 13.36 4.34 11.05
N ALA A 108 13.28 5.18 12.08
CA ALA A 108 13.65 4.81 13.46
C ALA A 108 12.81 3.66 14.03
N VAL A 109 11.49 3.65 13.78
CA VAL A 109 10.60 2.60 14.30
C VAL A 109 10.94 1.26 13.67
N ILE A 110 11.12 1.21 12.34
CA ILE A 110 11.44 -0.03 11.64
C ILE A 110 12.83 -0.54 12.04
N ASN A 111 13.82 0.35 12.17
CA ASN A 111 15.17 -0.04 12.60
C ASN A 111 15.18 -0.60 14.04
N PHE A 112 14.43 0.05 14.95
CA PHE A 112 14.27 -0.42 16.32
C PHE A 112 13.65 -1.82 16.38
N PHE A 113 12.53 -2.03 15.69
CA PHE A 113 11.89 -3.35 15.64
C PHE A 113 12.77 -4.39 14.95
N GLY A 114 13.50 -4.03 13.90
CA GLY A 114 14.43 -4.93 13.22
C GLY A 114 15.54 -5.42 14.14
N SER A 115 16.22 -4.51 14.83
CA SER A 115 17.29 -4.87 15.78
C SER A 115 16.78 -5.65 17.00
N TYR A 116 15.58 -5.34 17.50
CA TYR A 116 14.97 -6.01 18.64
C TYR A 116 14.45 -7.41 18.32
N VAL A 117 13.83 -7.62 17.14
CA VAL A 117 13.31 -8.93 16.72
C VAL A 117 14.40 -9.85 16.19
N ALA A 118 15.37 -9.35 15.42
CA ALA A 118 16.45 -10.18 14.88
C ALA A 118 17.46 -10.60 15.97
N GLY A 119 17.54 -9.84 17.07
CA GLY A 119 18.54 -10.05 18.11
C GLY A 119 19.97 -9.93 17.60
N ASN A 120 20.96 -10.25 18.44
CA ASN A 120 22.38 -10.21 18.09
C ASN A 120 22.83 -11.39 17.21
N ASN A 121 21.89 -12.08 16.54
CA ASN A 121 22.17 -13.23 15.71
C ASN A 121 21.67 -13.03 14.27
N PRO A 122 22.53 -12.57 13.35
CA PRO A 122 22.16 -12.36 11.95
C PRO A 122 21.72 -13.66 11.23
N VAL A 123 21.97 -14.84 11.82
CA VAL A 123 21.49 -16.13 11.31
C VAL A 123 19.95 -16.21 11.30
N VAL A 124 19.25 -15.50 12.19
CA VAL A 124 17.78 -15.46 12.22
C VAL A 124 17.20 -14.71 11.02
N GLY A 125 17.97 -13.81 10.41
CA GLY A 125 17.53 -13.05 9.23
C GLY A 125 17.77 -13.73 7.88
N PHE A 126 18.48 -14.87 7.84
CA PHE A 126 18.96 -15.50 6.60
C PHE A 126 18.38 -16.92 6.33
N VAL A 127 17.63 -17.49 7.29
CA VAL A 127 16.96 -18.80 7.16
C VAL A 127 15.64 -18.70 6.40
#